data_AF-A0A7L4P766-F1
#
_entry.id   AF-A0A7L4P766-F1
#
_cell.length_a   1.000
_cell.length_b   1.000
_cell.length_c   1.000
_cell.angle_alpha   90.00
_cell.angle_beta   90.00
_cell.angle_gamma   90.00
#
_symmetry.space_group_name_H-M   'P 1'
#
loop_
_entity.id
_entity.type
_entity.pdbx_description
1 polymer ?
#
loop_
_entity_poly.entity_id
_entity_poly.type
_entity_poly.pdbx_seq_one_letter_code
_entity_poly.pdbx_strand_id
1 'polypeptide(L)'
;MAREVIYAVVAVVAIIAGSLAFTYQPGVEVRTKSTTVATTVTESPVTVTAAGTTTATTSGQTAPPKISYDENLAKKGLQYFKELACNACHTVKAAGIEVGGNIGPDLSKALFGSVGVEKGTAGGPILMKYFEKNGLKDPAADPQKAAQLIAKFLTEGDKELAPTMMAQIAAFKQQLGDKWVNEYVPALVEMLKMAAAKS
;
A
#
# COMPACT_ATOMS: atom_id res chain seq x y z
N MET A 1 10.71 -49.31 14.89
CA MET A 1 11.31 -48.15 15.60
C MET A 1 12.48 -47.51 14.86
N ALA A 2 13.38 -48.26 14.19
CA ALA A 2 14.56 -47.66 13.53
C ALA A 2 14.32 -47.01 12.15
N ARG A 3 13.30 -47.42 11.37
CA ARG A 3 13.05 -46.88 10.02
C ARG A 3 12.43 -45.48 10.02
N GLU A 4 11.51 -45.20 10.94
CA GLU A 4 10.82 -43.90 11.05
C GLU A 4 11.77 -42.75 11.43
N VAL A 5 12.78 -43.03 12.27
CA VAL A 5 13.78 -42.04 12.69
C VAL A 5 14.72 -41.67 11.52
N ILE A 6 15.00 -42.60 10.62
CA ILE A 6 15.86 -42.37 9.45
C ILE A 6 15.16 -41.43 8.46
N TYR A 7 13.86 -41.59 8.22
CA TYR A 7 13.12 -40.68 7.33
C TYR A 7 12.99 -39.26 7.89
N ALA A 8 12.80 -39.12 9.21
CA ALA A 8 12.76 -37.81 9.86
C ALA A 8 14.12 -37.07 9.77
N VAL A 9 15.24 -37.78 9.93
CA VAL A 9 16.58 -37.18 9.85
C VAL A 9 16.93 -36.80 8.40
N VAL A 10 16.58 -37.62 7.40
CA VAL A 10 16.82 -37.30 5.98
C VAL A 10 15.99 -36.09 5.52
N ALA A 11 14.74 -35.96 5.99
CA ALA A 11 13.89 -34.83 5.66
C ALA A 11 14.42 -33.50 6.23
N VAL A 12 14.94 -33.50 7.47
CA VAL A 12 15.52 -32.30 8.09
C VAL A 12 16.84 -31.89 7.43
N VAL A 13 17.69 -32.85 7.05
CA VAL A 13 18.97 -32.55 6.37
C VAL A 13 18.74 -31.99 4.95
N ALA A 14 17.70 -32.46 4.24
CA ALA A 14 17.36 -31.93 2.92
C ALA A 14 16.85 -30.47 2.96
N ILE A 15 16.14 -30.08 4.04
CA ILE A 15 15.67 -28.70 4.24
C ILE A 15 16.83 -27.74 4.58
N ILE A 16 17.82 -28.21 5.34
CA ILE A 16 19.01 -27.42 5.70
C ILE A 16 19.96 -27.26 4.50
N ALA A 17 20.13 -28.30 3.66
CA ALA A 17 20.94 -28.19 2.45
C ALA A 17 20.27 -27.28 1.38
N GLY A 18 18.93 -27.26 1.29
CA GLY A 18 18.20 -26.39 0.36
C GLY A 18 18.25 -24.90 0.71
N SER A 19 18.44 -24.55 1.99
CA SER A 19 18.51 -23.15 2.45
C SER A 19 19.91 -22.53 2.35
N LEU A 20 20.96 -23.34 2.18
CA LEU A 20 22.34 -22.86 1.98
C LEU A 20 22.71 -22.66 0.50
N ALA A 21 21.89 -23.12 -0.45
CA ALA A 21 22.14 -22.96 -1.88
C ALA A 21 21.58 -21.66 -2.49
N PHE A 22 20.82 -20.86 -1.73
CA PHE A 22 20.19 -19.62 -2.25
C PHE A 22 21.00 -18.33 -1.98
N THR A 23 22.14 -18.42 -1.28
CA THR A 23 22.93 -17.24 -0.89
C THR A 23 24.25 -17.09 -1.66
N TYR A 24 24.43 -17.77 -2.79
CA TYR A 24 25.65 -17.65 -3.60
C TYR A 24 25.34 -17.22 -5.04
N GLN A 25 25.28 -15.91 -5.26
CA GLN A 25 25.52 -15.32 -6.58
C GLN A 25 26.87 -14.59 -6.53
N PRO A 26 27.89 -15.02 -7.30
CA PRO A 26 29.14 -14.28 -7.41
C PRO A 26 28.90 -12.93 -8.09
N GLY A 27 29.62 -11.92 -7.60
CA GLY A 27 29.40 -10.51 -7.91
C GLY A 27 29.32 -10.18 -9.40
N VAL A 28 28.25 -9.50 -9.77
CA VAL A 28 28.19 -8.70 -10.99
C VAL A 28 28.71 -7.30 -10.62
N GLU A 29 29.99 -7.04 -10.88
CA GLU A 29 30.52 -5.68 -10.90
C GLU A 29 29.77 -4.88 -11.96
N VAL A 30 28.88 -3.99 -11.52
CA VAL A 30 28.33 -2.96 -12.39
C VAL A 30 29.41 -1.89 -12.55
N ARG A 31 30.25 -2.01 -13.58
CA ARG A 31 31.08 -0.90 -14.07
C ARG A 31 30.15 0.18 -14.64
N THR A 32 29.84 1.19 -13.83
CA THR A 32 29.24 2.44 -14.31
C THR A 32 30.28 3.19 -15.13
N LYS A 33 30.20 3.09 -16.47
CA LYS A 33 30.79 4.11 -17.35
C LYS A 33 29.96 5.39 -17.20
N SER A 34 30.43 6.33 -16.39
CA SER A 34 29.93 7.70 -16.42
C SER A 34 30.40 8.36 -17.71
N THR A 35 29.50 8.45 -18.70
CA THR A 35 29.69 9.36 -19.83
C THR A 35 29.17 10.73 -19.40
N THR A 36 30.10 11.61 -19.03
CA THR A 36 29.82 13.04 -18.81
C THR A 36 29.64 13.71 -20.17
N VAL A 37 28.41 14.03 -20.56
CA VAL A 37 28.16 14.95 -21.66
C VAL A 37 28.19 16.37 -21.08
N ALA A 38 29.33 17.04 -21.25
CA ALA A 38 29.43 18.47 -20.98
C ALA A 38 28.60 19.22 -22.04
N THR A 39 27.42 19.71 -21.63
CA THR A 39 26.71 20.71 -22.43
C THR A 39 27.23 22.07 -22.01
N THR A 40 28.10 22.65 -22.82
CA THR A 40 28.53 24.05 -22.70
C THR A 40 27.33 24.93 -23.00
N VAL A 41 26.71 25.51 -21.97
CA VAL A 41 25.72 26.58 -22.14
C VAL A 41 26.50 27.88 -22.32
N THR A 42 26.51 28.37 -23.56
CA THR A 42 26.99 29.71 -23.90
C THR A 42 26.05 30.74 -23.29
N GLU A 43 26.48 31.42 -22.22
CA GLU A 43 25.83 32.65 -21.77
C GLU A 43 26.07 33.75 -22.81
N SER A 44 24.99 34.41 -23.22
CA SER A 44 25.03 35.75 -23.82
C SER A 44 23.82 36.53 -23.30
N PRO A 45 23.97 37.83 -23.03
CA PRO A 45 23.23 38.52 -21.99
C PRO A 45 21.85 38.96 -22.48
N VAL A 46 20.81 38.71 -21.68
CA VAL A 46 19.51 39.36 -21.87
C VAL A 46 19.32 40.44 -20.81
N THR A 47 19.27 41.66 -21.35
CA THR A 47 18.97 42.95 -20.75
C THR A 47 17.76 42.93 -19.82
N VAL A 48 17.90 43.58 -18.67
CA VAL A 48 16.82 43.90 -17.73
C VAL A 48 15.78 44.81 -18.41
N THR A 49 14.50 44.43 -18.36
CA THR A 49 13.39 45.39 -18.52
C THR A 49 12.28 45.01 -17.56
N ALA A 50 11.98 45.94 -16.65
CA ALA A 50 10.89 45.86 -15.70
C ALA A 50 9.56 46.30 -16.32
N ALA A 51 8.48 46.00 -15.59
CA ALA A 51 7.10 46.47 -15.69
C ALA A 51 6.11 45.57 -16.46
N GLY A 52 5.11 45.11 -15.70
CA GLY A 52 3.96 44.38 -16.19
C GLY A 52 3.20 43.72 -15.04
N THR A 53 2.63 44.52 -14.13
CA THR A 53 1.62 44.05 -13.18
C THR A 53 0.35 43.72 -13.97
N THR A 54 0.16 42.45 -14.30
CA THR A 54 -1.12 41.91 -14.75
C THR A 54 -1.69 41.04 -13.63
N THR A 55 -2.74 41.56 -13.00
CA THR A 55 -3.64 40.85 -12.12
C THR A 55 -4.21 39.64 -12.87
N ALA A 56 -3.65 38.45 -12.61
CA ALA A 56 -4.23 37.20 -13.06
C ALA A 56 -5.35 36.80 -12.08
N THR A 57 -6.58 36.91 -12.56
CA THR A 57 -7.76 36.26 -11.98
C THR A 57 -7.45 34.78 -11.77
N THR A 58 -7.34 34.38 -10.50
CA THR A 58 -7.17 32.99 -10.11
C THR A 58 -8.48 32.25 -10.35
N SER A 59 -8.62 31.65 -11.53
CA SER A 59 -9.53 30.51 -11.69
C SER A 59 -8.97 29.37 -10.83
N GLY A 60 -9.68 29.07 -9.74
CA GLY A 60 -9.30 28.06 -8.76
C GLY A 60 -9.22 26.68 -9.38
N GLN A 61 -8.00 26.28 -9.76
CA GLN A 61 -7.62 24.88 -9.80
C GLN A 61 -7.20 24.50 -8.38
N THR A 62 -8.16 24.02 -7.59
CA THR A 62 -7.92 23.48 -6.25
C THR A 62 -6.90 22.36 -6.40
N ALA A 63 -5.70 22.56 -5.85
CA ALA A 63 -4.73 21.49 -5.68
C ALA A 63 -5.42 20.33 -4.93
N PRO A 64 -5.17 19.06 -5.29
CA PRO A 64 -5.77 17.93 -4.60
C PRO A 64 -5.55 18.04 -3.09
N PRO A 65 -6.55 17.69 -2.26
CA PRO A 65 -6.45 17.86 -0.82
C PRO A 65 -5.24 17.08 -0.28
N LYS A 66 -4.33 17.79 0.39
CA LYS A 66 -3.18 17.17 1.06
C LYS A 66 -3.68 16.27 2.18
N ILE A 67 -3.54 14.96 2.02
CA ILE A 67 -3.96 13.97 3.02
C ILE A 67 -3.04 14.07 4.24
N SER A 68 -3.62 14.36 5.40
CA SER A 68 -2.92 14.35 6.69
C SER A 68 -3.06 12.97 7.36
N TYR A 69 -1.99 12.52 8.03
CA TYR A 69 -1.92 11.25 8.75
C TYR A 69 -1.01 11.35 9.97
N ASP A 70 -1.22 10.48 10.96
CA ASP A 70 -0.30 10.28 12.09
C ASP A 70 0.85 9.36 11.69
N GLU A 71 2.08 9.88 11.67
CA GLU A 71 3.24 9.12 11.20
C GLU A 71 3.59 7.92 12.10
N ASN A 72 3.44 8.06 13.41
CA ASN A 72 3.75 6.97 14.35
C ASN A 72 2.73 5.84 14.23
N LEU A 73 1.45 6.21 14.10
CA LEU A 73 0.37 5.25 13.93
C LEU A 73 0.42 4.59 12.54
N ALA A 74 0.78 5.33 11.50
CA ALA A 74 1.02 4.78 10.16
C ALA A 74 2.19 3.77 10.14
N LYS A 75 3.27 4.03 10.87
CA LYS A 75 4.39 3.07 11.05
C LYS A 75 3.93 1.80 11.78
N LYS A 76 3.11 1.92 12.82
CA LYS A 76 2.49 0.76 13.48
C LYS A 76 1.58 0.00 12.52
N GLY A 77 0.79 0.70 11.72
CA GLY A 77 -0.07 0.09 10.71
C GLY A 77 0.73 -0.73 9.70
N LEU A 78 1.90 -0.25 9.28
CA LEU A 78 2.81 -1.01 8.42
C LEU A 78 3.31 -2.31 9.08
N GLN A 79 3.58 -2.28 10.39
CA GLN A 79 3.96 -3.48 11.15
C GLN A 79 2.77 -4.45 11.22
N TYR A 80 1.61 -3.98 11.65
CA TYR A 80 0.39 -4.79 11.74
C TYR A 80 -0.04 -5.39 10.40
N PHE A 81 0.11 -4.66 9.30
CA PHE A 81 -0.21 -5.17 7.97
C PHE A 81 0.64 -6.41 7.62
N LYS A 82 1.89 -6.46 8.06
CA LYS A 82 2.80 -7.60 7.88
C LYS A 82 2.52 -8.70 8.90
N GLU A 83 2.33 -8.35 10.17
CA GLU A 83 2.06 -9.30 11.25
C GLU A 83 0.76 -10.08 11.03
N LEU A 84 -0.27 -9.41 10.54
CA LEU A 84 -1.56 -10.02 10.16
C LEU A 84 -1.54 -10.67 8.78
N ALA A 85 -0.37 -10.74 8.14
CA ALA A 85 -0.16 -11.29 6.80
C ALA A 85 -1.08 -10.70 5.73
N CYS A 86 -1.51 -9.43 5.86
CA CYS A 86 -2.30 -8.75 4.83
C CYS A 86 -1.51 -8.65 3.51
N ASN A 87 -0.18 -8.57 3.61
CA ASN A 87 0.74 -8.59 2.47
C ASN A 87 0.81 -9.95 1.74
N ALA A 88 0.24 -11.02 2.30
CA ALA A 88 0.12 -12.28 1.56
C ALA A 88 -0.86 -12.15 0.38
N CYS A 89 -1.87 -11.28 0.51
CA CYS A 89 -2.88 -11.05 -0.53
C CYS A 89 -2.70 -9.71 -1.24
N HIS A 90 -2.39 -8.65 -0.50
CA HIS A 90 -2.38 -7.27 -0.98
C HIS A 90 -0.97 -6.71 -1.09
N THR A 91 -0.78 -5.74 -1.99
CA THR A 91 0.39 -4.85 -1.97
C THR A 91 -0.02 -3.48 -1.45
N VAL A 92 0.97 -2.71 -0.99
CA VAL A 92 0.86 -1.28 -0.70
C VAL A 92 2.15 -0.63 -1.17
N LYS A 93 2.36 -0.58 -2.49
CA LYS A 93 3.61 -0.14 -3.11
C LYS A 93 4.04 1.25 -2.65
N ALA A 94 3.11 2.20 -2.51
CA ALA A 94 3.43 3.55 -2.03
C ALA A 94 3.88 3.59 -0.55
N ALA A 95 3.63 2.53 0.21
CA ALA A 95 4.13 2.33 1.58
C ALA A 95 5.33 1.37 1.64
N GLY A 96 5.87 0.93 0.50
CA GLY A 96 7.02 0.02 0.42
C GLY A 96 6.67 -1.46 0.66
N ILE A 97 5.40 -1.86 0.51
CA ILE A 97 4.99 -3.27 0.53
C ILE A 97 4.81 -3.74 -0.90
N GLU A 98 5.85 -4.39 -1.43
CA GLU A 98 5.92 -4.79 -2.85
C GLU A 98 5.56 -6.27 -3.08
N VAL A 99 5.63 -7.10 -2.04
CA VAL A 99 5.30 -8.53 -2.12
C VAL A 99 3.83 -8.73 -1.76
N GLY A 100 3.09 -9.43 -2.63
CA GLY A 100 1.65 -9.65 -2.55
C GLY A 100 0.97 -9.36 -3.90
N GLY A 101 -0.34 -9.07 -3.90
CA GLY A 101 -1.02 -8.42 -5.04
C GLY A 101 -1.58 -9.36 -6.12
N ASN A 102 -1.37 -10.67 -5.99
CA ASN A 102 -1.90 -11.67 -6.94
C ASN A 102 -3.31 -12.14 -6.59
N ILE A 103 -3.79 -11.81 -5.38
CA ILE A 103 -5.12 -12.18 -4.89
C ILE A 103 -5.95 -10.91 -4.68
N GLY A 104 -5.46 -10.00 -3.84
CA GLY A 104 -6.07 -8.70 -3.60
C GLY A 104 -5.36 -7.59 -4.38
N PRO A 105 -6.04 -6.45 -4.64
CA PRO A 105 -5.42 -5.32 -5.33
C PRO A 105 -4.30 -4.68 -4.52
N ASP A 106 -3.50 -3.86 -5.21
CA ASP A 106 -2.65 -2.86 -4.54
C ASP A 106 -3.53 -1.80 -3.86
N LEU A 107 -3.27 -1.55 -2.57
CA LEU A 107 -4.07 -0.66 -1.74
C LEU A 107 -3.47 0.75 -1.62
N SER A 108 -2.43 1.10 -2.38
CA SER A 108 -1.78 2.42 -2.29
C SER A 108 -2.78 3.56 -2.53
N LYS A 109 -3.78 3.31 -3.38
CA LYS A 109 -4.83 4.28 -3.76
C LYS A 109 -6.19 3.97 -3.13
N ALA A 110 -6.22 3.23 -2.02
CA ALA A 110 -7.48 2.80 -1.39
C ALA A 110 -8.41 3.98 -1.05
N LEU A 111 -7.86 5.15 -0.68
CA LEU A 111 -8.66 6.35 -0.37
C LEU A 111 -9.26 7.05 -1.59
N PHE A 112 -8.80 6.73 -2.80
CA PHE A 112 -9.25 7.39 -4.03
C PHE A 112 -10.27 6.56 -4.81
N GLY A 113 -10.65 5.38 -4.30
CA GLY A 113 -11.62 4.49 -4.95
C GLY A 113 -11.10 3.78 -6.20
N SER A 114 -9.84 3.98 -6.59
CA SER A 114 -9.26 3.45 -7.81
C SER A 114 -8.49 2.12 -7.60
N VAL A 115 -8.95 1.26 -6.69
CA VAL A 115 -8.31 -0.04 -6.39
C VAL A 115 -9.12 -1.20 -6.96
N GLY A 116 -8.45 -2.23 -7.47
CA GLY A 116 -9.11 -3.42 -8.02
C GLY A 116 -9.83 -3.20 -9.35
N VAL A 117 -9.42 -2.16 -10.08
CA VAL A 117 -9.87 -1.90 -11.46
C VAL A 117 -8.99 -2.62 -12.49
N GLU A 118 -7.80 -3.04 -12.07
CA GLU A 118 -6.84 -3.78 -12.88
C GLU A 118 -7.31 -5.22 -13.17
N LYS A 119 -6.99 -5.68 -14.37
CA LYS A 119 -7.37 -7.02 -14.84
C LYS A 119 -6.66 -8.09 -14.00
N GLY A 120 -7.43 -9.03 -13.46
CA GLY A 120 -6.91 -10.16 -12.69
C GLY A 120 -7.06 -10.03 -11.18
N THR A 121 -7.52 -8.88 -10.67
CA THR A 121 -7.83 -8.73 -9.24
C THR A 121 -9.08 -9.51 -8.86
N ALA A 122 -8.99 -10.36 -7.84
CA ALA A 122 -10.13 -11.11 -7.35
C ALA A 122 -11.17 -10.16 -6.73
N GLY A 123 -12.42 -10.24 -7.21
CA GLY A 123 -13.54 -9.46 -6.68
C GLY A 123 -13.78 -8.08 -7.32
N GLY A 124 -12.86 -7.59 -8.17
CA GLY A 124 -13.01 -6.29 -8.84
C GLY A 124 -12.95 -5.09 -7.88
N PRO A 125 -13.56 -3.93 -8.22
CA PRO A 125 -13.45 -2.70 -7.44
C PRO A 125 -14.39 -2.70 -6.22
N ILE A 126 -14.24 -3.70 -5.34
CA ILE A 126 -15.05 -3.91 -4.12
C ILE A 126 -15.10 -2.63 -3.28
N LEU A 127 -13.95 -1.99 -3.09
CA LEU A 127 -13.85 -0.84 -2.20
C LEU A 127 -14.65 0.36 -2.73
N MET A 128 -14.63 0.59 -4.05
CA MET A 128 -15.46 1.63 -4.67
C MET A 128 -16.95 1.35 -4.48
N LYS A 129 -17.38 0.10 -4.71
CA LYS A 129 -18.77 -0.32 -4.47
C LYS A 129 -19.18 -0.13 -3.01
N TYR A 130 -18.28 -0.42 -2.07
CA TYR A 130 -18.53 -0.21 -0.65
C TYR A 130 -18.69 1.28 -0.32
N PHE A 131 -17.85 2.14 -0.89
CA PHE A 131 -17.98 3.60 -0.74
C PHE A 131 -19.32 4.11 -1.28
N GLU A 132 -19.71 3.69 -2.48
CA GLU A 132 -21.00 4.07 -3.08
C GLU A 132 -22.18 3.61 -2.21
N LYS A 133 -22.15 2.36 -1.74
CA LYS A 133 -23.17 1.79 -0.82
C LYS A 133 -23.29 2.59 0.48
N ASN A 134 -22.22 3.26 0.92
CA ASN A 134 -22.20 4.10 2.12
C ASN A 134 -22.24 5.61 1.79
N GLY A 135 -22.66 6.00 0.58
CA GLY A 135 -22.93 7.39 0.23
C GLY A 135 -21.68 8.23 -0.08
N LEU A 136 -20.60 7.61 -0.57
CA LEU A 136 -19.41 8.28 -1.08
C LEU A 136 -19.17 7.90 -2.55
N LYS A 137 -19.59 8.76 -3.48
CA LYS A 137 -19.48 8.55 -4.93
C LYS A 137 -18.17 9.03 -5.55
N ASP A 138 -17.48 9.95 -4.88
CA ASP A 138 -16.17 10.45 -5.29
C ASP A 138 -15.24 10.43 -4.08
N PRO A 139 -14.56 9.31 -3.81
CA PRO A 139 -13.64 9.18 -2.69
C PRO A 139 -12.44 10.12 -2.80
N ALA A 140 -12.05 10.53 -4.01
CA ALA A 140 -10.95 11.46 -4.21
C ALA A 140 -11.30 12.89 -3.77
N ALA A 141 -12.58 13.26 -3.84
CA ALA A 141 -13.06 14.53 -3.31
C ALA A 141 -13.12 14.57 -1.76
N ASP A 142 -13.26 13.42 -1.11
CA ASP A 142 -13.33 13.31 0.37
C ASP A 142 -12.55 12.09 0.89
N PRO A 143 -11.21 12.13 0.86
CA PRO A 143 -10.36 11.03 1.30
C PRO A 143 -10.45 10.79 2.81
N GLN A 144 -10.87 11.78 3.59
CA GLN A 144 -11.13 11.64 5.02
C GLN A 144 -12.35 10.75 5.27
N LYS A 145 -13.46 10.99 4.57
CA LYS A 145 -14.63 10.10 4.63
C LYS A 145 -14.32 8.73 4.06
N ALA A 146 -13.53 8.62 2.99
CA ALA A 146 -13.05 7.34 2.49
C ALA A 146 -12.30 6.55 3.58
N ALA A 147 -11.42 7.21 4.34
CA ALA A 147 -10.68 6.59 5.43
C ALA A 147 -11.60 6.11 6.57
N GLN A 148 -12.63 6.89 6.92
CA GLN A 148 -13.65 6.50 7.90
C GLN A 148 -14.44 5.27 7.42
N LEU A 149 -14.80 5.22 6.14
CA LEU A 149 -15.49 4.08 5.55
C LEU A 149 -14.59 2.83 5.48
N ILE A 150 -13.28 2.98 5.25
CA ILE A 150 -12.34 1.85 5.37
C ILE A 150 -12.28 1.36 6.82
N ALA A 151 -12.22 2.26 7.81
CA ALA A 151 -12.24 1.88 9.22
C ALA A 151 -13.52 1.08 9.55
N LYS A 152 -14.67 1.57 9.06
CA LYS A 152 -15.97 0.89 9.17
C LYS A 152 -15.94 -0.47 8.49
N PHE A 153 -15.41 -0.57 7.27
CA PHE A 153 -15.28 -1.83 6.54
C PHE A 153 -14.41 -2.85 7.29
N LEU A 154 -13.25 -2.44 7.82
CA LEU A 154 -12.37 -3.32 8.59
C LEU A 154 -12.98 -3.71 9.94
N THR A 155 -13.94 -2.94 10.44
CA THR A 155 -14.65 -3.23 11.70
C THR A 155 -15.88 -4.09 11.47
N GLU A 156 -16.72 -3.79 10.50
CA GLU A 156 -18.04 -4.42 10.31
C GLU A 156 -18.04 -5.46 9.19
N GLY A 157 -17.13 -5.31 8.22
CA GLY A 157 -17.12 -6.08 6.98
C GLY A 157 -18.28 -5.72 6.04
N ASP A 158 -18.31 -6.40 4.89
CA ASP A 158 -19.49 -6.45 4.02
C ASP A 158 -19.57 -7.85 3.42
N LYS A 159 -20.56 -8.64 3.85
CA LYS A 159 -20.70 -10.04 3.44
C LYS A 159 -21.02 -10.18 1.95
N GLU A 160 -21.70 -9.19 1.37
CA GLU A 160 -22.13 -9.22 -0.03
C GLU A 160 -20.98 -8.84 -0.96
N LEU A 161 -20.21 -7.82 -0.57
CA LEU A 161 -19.13 -7.30 -1.40
C LEU A 161 -17.79 -8.01 -1.17
N ALA A 162 -17.50 -8.46 0.06
CA ALA A 162 -16.20 -9.01 0.43
C ALA A 162 -16.32 -10.17 1.45
N PRO A 163 -16.96 -11.30 1.08
CA PRO A 163 -17.17 -12.42 2.00
C PRO A 163 -15.87 -12.99 2.58
N THR A 164 -14.80 -13.08 1.78
CA THR A 164 -13.48 -13.54 2.24
C THR A 164 -12.90 -12.60 3.30
N MET A 165 -12.97 -11.28 3.09
CA MET A 165 -12.47 -10.32 4.06
C MET A 165 -13.32 -10.30 5.34
N MET A 166 -14.64 -10.50 5.22
CA MET A 166 -15.54 -10.59 6.37
C MET A 166 -15.17 -11.75 7.29
N ALA A 167 -14.79 -12.91 6.72
CA ALA A 167 -14.27 -14.03 7.50
C ALA A 167 -12.93 -13.70 8.21
N GLN A 168 -12.02 -12.98 7.54
CA GLN A 168 -10.76 -12.54 8.16
C GLN A 168 -10.99 -11.56 9.31
N ILE A 169 -11.90 -10.59 9.13
CA ILE A 169 -12.27 -9.63 10.18
C ILE A 169 -12.86 -10.36 11.39
N ALA A 170 -13.72 -11.35 11.17
CA ALA A 170 -14.27 -12.16 12.26
C ALA A 170 -13.16 -12.91 13.03
N ALA A 171 -12.19 -13.50 12.32
CA ALA A 171 -11.04 -14.16 12.93
C ALA A 171 -10.16 -13.18 13.73
N PHE A 172 -9.85 -11.99 13.17
CA PHE A 172 -9.08 -10.98 13.89
C PHE A 172 -9.78 -10.49 15.15
N LYS A 173 -11.10 -10.27 15.11
CA LYS A 173 -11.88 -9.94 16.31
C LYS A 173 -11.82 -11.05 17.36
N GLN A 174 -11.91 -12.31 16.95
CA GLN A 174 -11.82 -13.43 17.87
C GLN A 174 -10.43 -13.53 18.52
N GLN A 175 -9.36 -13.26 17.77
CA GLN A 175 -7.98 -13.39 18.24
C GLN A 175 -7.50 -12.18 19.05
N LEU A 176 -7.88 -10.97 18.64
CA LEU A 176 -7.36 -9.71 19.17
C LEU A 176 -8.35 -8.99 20.10
N GLY A 177 -9.62 -9.42 20.12
CA GLY A 177 -10.68 -8.78 20.88
C GLY A 177 -10.82 -7.30 20.54
N ASP A 178 -10.98 -6.48 21.57
CA ASP A 178 -11.15 -5.03 21.45
C ASP A 178 -9.94 -4.33 20.82
N LYS A 179 -8.76 -4.95 20.87
CA LYS A 179 -7.57 -4.36 20.24
C LYS A 179 -7.74 -4.23 18.74
N TRP A 180 -8.49 -5.13 18.08
CA TRP A 180 -8.74 -5.02 16.64
C TRP A 180 -9.29 -3.64 16.29
N VAL A 181 -10.34 -3.21 17.00
CA VAL A 181 -11.03 -1.94 16.75
C VAL A 181 -10.26 -0.74 17.32
N ASN A 182 -9.62 -0.90 18.48
CA ASN A 182 -9.03 0.23 19.21
C ASN A 182 -7.55 0.50 18.89
N GLU A 183 -6.82 -0.49 18.38
CA GLU A 183 -5.38 -0.39 18.11
C GLU A 183 -5.05 -0.68 16.63
N TYR A 184 -5.53 -1.80 16.09
CA TYR A 184 -5.12 -2.27 14.77
C TYR A 184 -5.79 -1.51 13.63
N VAL A 185 -7.12 -1.41 13.62
CA VAL A 185 -7.87 -0.70 12.56
C VAL A 185 -7.44 0.77 12.42
N PRO A 186 -7.32 1.57 13.51
CA PRO A 186 -6.85 2.94 13.40
C PRO A 186 -5.45 3.03 12.76
N ALA A 187 -4.54 2.14 13.15
CA ALA A 187 -3.20 2.11 12.60
C ALA A 187 -3.14 1.70 11.13
N LEU A 188 -3.91 0.68 10.73
CA LEU A 188 -4.03 0.28 9.33
C LEU A 188 -4.60 1.43 8.47
N VAL A 189 -5.57 2.19 8.99
CA VAL A 189 -6.15 3.35 8.29
C VAL A 189 -5.14 4.48 8.13
N GLU A 190 -4.36 4.81 9.18
CA GLU A 190 -3.29 5.81 9.07
C GLU A 190 -2.19 5.37 8.09
N MET A 191 -1.87 4.08 8.04
CA MET A 191 -0.96 3.55 7.02
C MET A 191 -1.50 3.76 5.59
N LEU A 192 -2.81 3.56 5.36
CA LEU A 192 -3.43 3.80 4.06
C LEU A 192 -3.49 5.30 3.71
N LYS A 193 -3.71 6.18 4.70
CA LYS A 193 -3.58 7.64 4.50
C LYS A 193 -2.16 8.03 4.12
N MET A 194 -1.15 7.46 4.79
CA MET A 194 0.25 7.65 4.43
C MET A 194 0.55 7.17 3.00
N ALA A 195 0.02 6.01 2.60
CA ALA A 195 0.20 5.49 1.24
C ALA A 195 -0.45 6.42 0.19
N ALA A 196 -1.68 6.88 0.46
CA ALA A 196 -2.39 7.79 -0.42
C ALA A 196 -1.70 9.15 -0.55
N ALA A 197 -1.09 9.65 0.54
CA ALA A 197 -0.31 10.90 0.52
C ALA A 197 0.97 10.82 -0.36
N LYS A 198 1.38 9.61 -0.76
CA LYS A 198 2.56 9.34 -1.60
C LYS A 198 2.22 8.88 -3.03
N SER A 199 0.92 8.78 -3.37
CA SER A 199 0.40 8.09 -4.57
C SER A 199 -0.02 9.00 -5.72
#